data_AF-A0A9L0RPN8-F1
#
_entry.id   AF-A0A9L0RPN8-F1
#
_cell.length_a   1.000
_cell.length_b   1.000
_cell.length_c   1.000
_cell.angle_alpha   90.00
_cell.angle_beta   90.00
_cell.angle_gamma   90.00
#
_symmetry.space_group_name_H-M   'P 1'
#
loop_
_entity.id
_entity.type
_entity.pdbx_description
1 polymer ?
#
loop_
_entity_poly.entity_id
_entity_poly.type
_entity_poly.pdbx_seq_one_letter_code
_entity_poly.pdbx_strand_id
1 'polypeptide(L)'
;MRPSTGLMGHEAPWGQSPGPRQLWPLILLGLAVGTHGLLPPTAAPRGKTPGPGAPAGSSPWRLWDRFPLRPGPRGTGPRCWPGGFWSDVQPPWYIFSEGTQLTVTGGPKSAPSVTLFPPSSEELSTNRATVVCLISDFYPSNLTVVWKANGTPITQGVEITKPLKQSNNKYAASSYLTLSPAMWKSYSSISCQVTHEGSTVEKTVASSQCS
;
A
#
# COMPACT_ATOMS: atom_id res chain seq x y z
N MET A 1 -54.89 -34.08 56.84
CA MET A 1 -54.26 -34.38 55.53
C MET A 1 -52.74 -34.27 55.69
N ARG A 2 -51.98 -35.35 55.43
CA ARG A 2 -50.52 -35.35 55.13
C ARG A 2 -50.37 -35.17 53.61
N PRO A 3 -49.25 -34.64 53.04
CA PRO A 3 -47.89 -35.22 53.05
C PRO A 3 -46.78 -34.14 53.28
N SER A 4 -45.51 -34.36 53.65
CA SER A 4 -44.37 -35.22 53.23
C SER A 4 -43.65 -34.85 51.93
N THR A 5 -42.30 -34.92 51.98
CA THR A 5 -41.25 -34.89 50.93
C THR A 5 -40.97 -33.56 50.20
N GLY A 6 -39.73 -33.16 49.89
CA GLY A 6 -38.44 -33.82 49.99
C GLY A 6 -37.28 -32.88 49.60
N LEU A 7 -36.05 -33.25 49.99
CA LEU A 7 -34.79 -32.68 49.55
C LEU A 7 -34.54 -32.95 48.06
N MET A 8 -34.04 -31.96 47.34
CA MET A 8 -33.39 -32.06 46.02
C MET A 8 -32.34 -30.94 46.05
N GLY A 9 -31.04 -31.20 45.99
CA GLY A 9 -30.35 -31.96 44.97
C GLY A 9 -29.46 -30.95 44.24
N HIS A 10 -28.15 -30.99 44.51
CA HIS A 10 -27.13 -30.16 43.87
C HIS A 10 -27.11 -30.39 42.36
N GLU A 11 -27.13 -29.31 41.57
CA GLU A 11 -26.70 -29.32 40.18
C GLU A 11 -25.72 -28.17 39.94
N ALA A 12 -24.48 -28.54 39.61
CA ALA A 12 -23.40 -27.63 39.29
C ALA A 12 -23.51 -27.17 37.83
N PRO A 13 -23.33 -25.87 37.51
CA PRO A 13 -23.32 -25.41 36.13
C PRO A 13 -22.00 -25.76 35.42
N TRP A 14 -22.17 -26.22 34.18
CA TRP A 14 -21.17 -26.66 33.23
C TRP A 14 -19.98 -25.70 33.05
N GLY A 15 -18.78 -26.29 33.07
CA GLY A 15 -17.52 -25.65 32.73
C GLY A 15 -17.50 -25.18 31.28
N GLN A 16 -17.17 -23.91 31.09
CA GLN A 16 -16.82 -23.36 29.79
C GLN A 16 -15.32 -23.57 29.57
N SER A 17 -14.99 -24.28 28.49
CA SER A 17 -13.63 -24.49 28.02
C SER A 17 -13.06 -23.17 27.45
N PRO A 18 -11.79 -22.81 27.71
CA PRO A 18 -11.19 -21.59 27.17
C PRO A 18 -10.84 -21.77 25.69
N GLY A 19 -11.27 -20.81 24.86
CA GLY A 19 -10.95 -20.75 23.44
C GLY A 19 -9.45 -20.59 23.15
N PRO A 20 -9.02 -20.92 21.92
CA PRO A 20 -7.61 -21.01 21.55
C PRO A 20 -6.94 -19.63 21.52
N ARG A 21 -5.86 -19.52 22.27
CA ARG A 21 -4.93 -18.38 22.28
C ARG A 21 -4.31 -18.23 20.88
N GLN A 22 -4.59 -17.12 20.22
CA GLN A 22 -3.86 -16.70 19.03
C GLN A 22 -2.45 -16.29 19.45
N LEU A 23 -1.47 -17.16 19.21
CA LEU A 23 -0.05 -16.82 19.33
C LEU A 23 0.35 -15.99 18.10
N TRP A 24 0.61 -14.69 18.32
CA TRP A 24 1.32 -13.87 17.34
C TRP A 24 2.80 -14.28 17.32
N PRO A 25 3.41 -14.51 16.14
CA PRO A 25 4.84 -14.78 16.06
C PRO A 25 5.63 -13.48 16.27
N LEU A 26 6.53 -13.48 17.25
CA LEU A 26 7.60 -12.49 17.41
C LEU A 26 8.57 -12.63 16.23
N ILE A 27 8.51 -11.69 15.28
CA ILE A 27 9.54 -11.58 14.23
C ILE A 27 10.68 -10.73 14.79
N LEU A 28 11.83 -11.37 15.01
CA LEU A 28 13.11 -10.73 15.31
C LEU A 28 13.60 -9.99 14.05
N LEU A 29 13.72 -8.66 14.11
CA LEU A 29 14.48 -7.90 13.11
C LEU A 29 15.99 -8.10 13.36
N GLY A 30 16.66 -8.80 12.45
CA GLY A 30 18.11 -8.79 12.33
C GLY A 30 18.59 -7.48 11.69
N LEU A 31 19.43 -6.72 12.41
CA LEU A 31 20.18 -5.60 11.88
C LEU A 31 21.37 -6.12 11.08
N ALA A 32 21.36 -5.98 9.76
CA ALA A 32 22.55 -6.08 8.94
C ALA A 32 23.11 -4.67 8.71
N VAL A 33 24.19 -4.35 9.41
CA VAL A 33 25.05 -3.20 9.12
C VAL A 33 25.84 -3.51 7.85
N GLY A 34 25.47 -2.89 6.74
CA GLY A 34 26.21 -2.94 5.48
C GLY A 34 26.92 -1.61 5.25
N THR A 35 28.17 -1.50 5.70
CA THR A 35 29.08 -0.41 5.32
C THR A 35 29.66 -0.70 3.94
N HIS A 36 29.25 0.03 2.91
CA HIS A 36 30.01 0.09 1.66
C HIS A 36 30.16 1.52 1.15
N GLY A 37 31.37 2.03 1.43
CA GLY A 37 32.22 2.93 0.65
C GLY A 37 31.64 3.62 -0.58
N LEU A 38 31.72 4.94 -0.52
CA LEU A 38 31.74 5.88 -1.64
C LEU A 38 32.80 5.51 -2.69
N LEU A 39 32.40 5.46 -3.96
CA LEU A 39 33.28 5.59 -5.12
C LEU A 39 32.68 6.62 -6.10
N PRO A 40 33.48 7.53 -6.67
CA PRO A 40 33.02 8.63 -7.51
C PRO A 40 32.76 8.20 -8.98
N PRO A 41 31.99 8.99 -9.75
CA PRO A 41 31.66 8.66 -11.14
C PRO A 41 32.82 8.95 -12.10
N THR A 42 33.24 7.91 -12.83
CA THR A 42 34.22 8.00 -13.92
C THR A 42 33.59 8.62 -15.18
N ALA A 43 34.34 9.54 -15.80
CA ALA A 43 33.98 10.28 -17.00
C ALA A 43 33.72 9.39 -18.23
N ALA A 44 32.72 9.79 -19.02
CA ALA A 44 32.38 9.20 -20.33
C ALA A 44 33.39 9.62 -21.42
N PRO A 45 33.75 8.75 -22.38
CA PRO A 45 34.55 9.14 -23.53
C PRO A 45 33.69 9.84 -24.61
N ARG A 46 34.26 10.91 -25.17
CA ARG A 46 33.74 11.73 -26.26
C ARG A 46 33.82 10.96 -27.59
N GLY A 47 32.68 10.63 -28.19
CA GLY A 47 32.59 10.07 -29.54
C GLY A 47 32.74 11.15 -30.62
N LYS A 48 33.63 10.90 -31.59
CA LYS A 48 34.01 11.78 -32.71
C LYS A 48 32.90 11.95 -33.75
N THR A 49 32.80 13.17 -34.28
CA THR A 49 32.09 13.58 -35.50
C THR A 49 32.78 13.04 -36.76
N PRO A 50 32.01 12.64 -37.80
CA PRO A 50 32.46 12.77 -39.18
C PRO A 50 31.59 13.76 -39.99
N GLY A 51 32.26 14.66 -40.72
CA GLY A 51 31.66 15.58 -41.70
C GLY A 51 31.40 14.93 -43.08
N PRO A 52 30.93 15.72 -44.06
CA PRO A 52 29.94 15.27 -45.06
C PRO A 52 30.51 14.92 -46.43
N GLY A 53 29.74 14.16 -47.22
CA GLY A 53 29.96 13.93 -48.65
C GLY A 53 28.94 12.96 -49.26
N ALA A 54 27.92 13.51 -49.92
CA ALA A 54 26.87 12.78 -50.68
C ALA A 54 27.42 12.27 -52.05
N PRO A 55 26.67 11.53 -52.90
CA PRO A 55 25.42 12.01 -53.48
C PRO A 55 24.28 10.98 -53.66
N ALA A 56 23.15 11.58 -53.99
CA ALA A 56 21.83 11.05 -54.32
C ALA A 56 21.81 9.99 -55.44
N GLY A 57 20.90 9.03 -55.28
CA GLY A 57 20.37 8.17 -56.34
C GLY A 57 18.90 7.86 -56.04
N SER A 58 18.03 8.33 -56.92
CA SER A 58 16.58 8.45 -56.79
C SER A 58 15.80 7.23 -57.30
N SER A 59 14.88 6.72 -56.47
CA SER A 59 13.50 6.28 -56.82
C SER A 59 13.29 5.05 -57.76
N PRO A 60 12.05 4.56 -58.00
CA PRO A 60 11.32 3.58 -57.18
C PRO A 60 10.63 2.43 -58.01
N TRP A 61 9.73 1.64 -57.38
CA TRP A 61 8.79 0.60 -57.93
C TRP A 61 9.37 -0.85 -58.00
N ARG A 62 8.73 -2.02 -57.74
CA ARG A 62 7.41 -2.57 -57.33
C ARG A 62 7.69 -3.93 -56.62
N LEU A 63 6.95 -4.36 -55.59
CA LEU A 63 5.72 -5.16 -55.61
C LEU A 63 5.79 -6.48 -56.44
N TRP A 64 5.72 -7.61 -55.70
CA TRP A 64 5.31 -8.99 -56.05
C TRP A 64 6.37 -10.03 -56.49
N ASP A 65 6.08 -11.27 -56.10
CA ASP A 65 6.68 -12.55 -56.53
C ASP A 65 7.96 -13.06 -55.86
N ARG A 66 7.79 -13.88 -54.81
CA ARG A 66 8.30 -15.27 -54.84
C ARG A 66 7.76 -16.12 -53.69
N PHE A 67 6.70 -16.87 -53.98
CA PHE A 67 6.53 -18.19 -53.39
C PHE A 67 7.64 -19.12 -53.92
N PRO A 68 8.21 -19.95 -53.05
CA PRO A 68 8.40 -21.33 -53.44
C PRO A 68 7.83 -22.24 -52.37
N LEU A 69 6.71 -22.88 -52.71
CA LEU A 69 6.31 -24.16 -52.11
C LEU A 69 7.46 -25.15 -52.32
N ARG A 70 8.11 -25.56 -51.25
CA ARG A 70 9.01 -26.73 -51.27
C ARG A 70 8.16 -28.00 -51.14
N PRO A 71 8.22 -28.94 -52.09
CA PRO A 71 7.67 -30.27 -51.88
C PRO A 71 8.54 -31.03 -50.87
N GLY A 72 7.96 -31.46 -49.75
CA GLY A 72 8.61 -32.36 -48.81
C GLY A 72 8.77 -33.77 -49.41
N PRO A 73 9.88 -34.47 -49.17
CA PRO A 73 10.08 -35.81 -49.71
C PRO A 73 9.15 -36.80 -49.01
N ARG A 74 8.45 -37.59 -49.82
CA ARG A 74 7.77 -38.82 -49.39
C ARG A 74 8.83 -39.86 -49.07
N GLY A 75 8.88 -40.27 -47.80
CA GLY A 75 9.74 -41.35 -47.30
C GLY A 75 8.98 -42.16 -46.26
N THR A 76 8.88 -43.45 -46.53
CA THR A 76 8.12 -44.51 -45.89
C THR A 76 8.51 -44.84 -44.44
N GLY A 77 7.53 -45.21 -43.61
CA GLY A 77 7.70 -46.23 -42.56
C GLY A 77 7.36 -45.78 -41.13
N PRO A 78 6.60 -46.58 -40.37
CA PRO A 78 6.32 -46.31 -38.96
C PRO A 78 7.54 -46.67 -38.13
N ARG A 79 8.15 -45.68 -37.45
CA ARG A 79 9.09 -45.94 -36.36
C ARG A 79 8.45 -45.47 -35.07
N CYS A 80 7.82 -46.41 -34.37
CA CYS A 80 7.60 -46.31 -32.95
C CYS A 80 8.97 -46.09 -32.27
N TRP A 81 9.17 -44.91 -31.67
CA TRP A 81 10.26 -44.73 -30.70
C TRP A 81 9.74 -45.07 -29.30
N PRO A 82 10.52 -45.83 -28.50
CA PRO A 82 10.12 -46.27 -27.18
C PRO A 82 10.38 -45.17 -26.15
N GLY A 83 9.38 -44.87 -25.32
CA GLY A 83 9.59 -44.22 -24.01
C GLY A 83 9.90 -42.72 -24.02
N GLY A 84 9.23 -42.01 -23.12
CA GLY A 84 9.56 -40.63 -22.76
C GLY A 84 8.67 -39.60 -23.45
N PHE A 85 7.56 -39.26 -22.79
CA PHE A 85 6.98 -37.94 -22.94
C PHE A 85 8.06 -36.96 -22.48
N TRP A 86 8.69 -36.25 -23.42
CA TRP A 86 9.51 -35.10 -23.08
C TRP A 86 8.55 -34.06 -22.51
N SER A 87 8.38 -34.06 -21.20
CA SER A 87 7.88 -32.87 -20.50
C SER A 87 8.87 -31.79 -20.85
N ASP A 88 8.51 -30.91 -21.79
CA ASP A 88 9.23 -29.68 -22.03
C ASP A 88 9.32 -28.98 -20.68
N VAL A 89 10.51 -29.00 -20.07
CA VAL A 89 10.75 -28.38 -18.77
C VAL A 89 10.69 -26.88 -19.04
N GLN A 90 9.48 -26.33 -18.93
CA GLN A 90 9.25 -24.90 -18.89
C GLN A 90 10.25 -24.33 -17.86
N PRO A 91 11.14 -23.40 -18.23
CA PRO A 91 12.10 -22.86 -17.30
C PRO A 91 11.34 -22.29 -16.09
N PRO A 92 11.76 -22.60 -14.85
CA PRO A 92 10.96 -22.39 -13.64
C PRO A 92 10.82 -20.92 -13.22
N TRP A 93 11.16 -19.97 -14.08
CA TRP A 93 11.14 -18.56 -13.73
C TRP A 93 10.36 -17.77 -14.78
N TYR A 94 9.15 -17.39 -14.42
CA TYR A 94 8.48 -16.25 -15.02
C TYR A 94 9.00 -15.00 -14.32
N ILE A 95 9.82 -14.18 -14.99
CA ILE A 95 10.22 -12.88 -14.47
C ILE A 95 9.19 -11.84 -14.92
N PHE A 96 8.47 -11.28 -13.95
CA PHE A 96 7.67 -10.07 -14.15
C PHE A 96 8.54 -8.83 -13.88
N SER A 97 8.36 -7.79 -14.68
CA SER A 97 8.98 -6.49 -14.43
C SER A 97 8.31 -5.76 -13.25
N GLU A 98 8.88 -4.63 -12.81
CA GLU A 98 8.37 -3.82 -11.70
C GLU A 98 6.93 -3.29 -11.92
N GLY A 99 6.49 -3.22 -13.18
CA GLY A 99 5.19 -2.66 -13.57
C GLY A 99 5.17 -1.13 -13.65
N THR A 100 4.04 -0.56 -14.03
CA THR A 100 3.84 0.89 -14.10
C THR A 100 2.50 1.25 -13.47
N GLN A 101 2.50 2.19 -12.53
CA GLN A 101 1.26 2.69 -11.94
C GLN A 101 0.60 3.68 -12.90
N LEU A 102 -0.54 3.30 -13.48
CA LEU A 102 -1.37 4.18 -14.28
C LEU A 102 -2.45 4.82 -13.40
N THR A 103 -2.52 6.16 -13.41
CA THR A 103 -3.62 6.92 -12.78
C THR A 103 -4.41 7.64 -13.85
N VAL A 104 -5.71 7.33 -13.96
CA VAL A 104 -6.61 7.99 -14.92
C VAL A 104 -7.26 9.19 -14.23
N THR A 105 -6.84 10.39 -14.64
CA THR A 105 -7.39 11.67 -14.17
C THR A 105 -8.48 12.15 -15.13
N GLY A 106 -9.68 12.41 -14.63
CA GLY A 106 -10.81 12.88 -15.45
C GLY A 106 -12.19 12.71 -14.83
N GLY A 107 -12.29 12.05 -13.67
CA GLY A 107 -13.54 11.97 -12.91
C GLY A 107 -13.92 13.30 -12.24
N PRO A 108 -15.17 13.42 -11.75
CA PRO A 108 -15.62 14.59 -11.01
C PRO A 108 -14.82 14.74 -9.70
N LYS A 109 -14.33 15.96 -9.44
CA LYS A 109 -13.62 16.26 -8.19
C LYS A 109 -14.57 16.16 -7.00
N SER A 110 -14.07 15.62 -5.90
CA SER A 110 -14.82 15.47 -4.64
C SER A 110 -13.94 15.92 -3.49
N ALA A 111 -14.42 16.86 -2.67
CA ALA A 111 -13.72 17.32 -1.47
C ALA A 111 -13.75 16.23 -0.37
N PRO A 112 -12.74 16.18 0.50
CA PRO A 112 -12.66 15.20 1.58
C PRO A 112 -13.66 15.48 2.70
N SER A 113 -14.24 14.41 3.24
CA SER A 113 -14.84 14.41 4.57
C SER A 113 -13.75 14.15 5.60
N VAL A 114 -13.61 15.05 6.58
CA VAL A 114 -12.57 14.96 7.62
C VAL A 114 -13.22 14.81 8.99
N THR A 115 -12.82 13.77 9.71
CA THR A 115 -13.25 13.49 11.09
C THR A 115 -12.03 13.35 11.98
N LEU A 116 -12.04 14.04 13.12
CA LEU A 116 -10.92 14.07 14.05
C LEU A 116 -11.36 13.50 15.40
N PHE A 117 -10.59 12.55 15.92
CA PHE A 117 -10.84 11.88 17.19
C PHE A 117 -9.73 12.21 18.19
N PRO A 118 -10.07 12.66 19.41
CA PRO A 118 -9.10 12.80 20.48
C PRO A 118 -8.62 11.43 20.98
N PRO A 119 -7.55 11.37 21.78
CA PRO A 119 -7.14 10.14 22.47
C PRO A 119 -8.27 9.62 23.36
N SER A 120 -8.42 8.30 23.46
CA SER A 120 -9.41 7.72 24.38
C SER A 120 -8.91 7.78 25.82
N SER A 121 -9.83 7.81 26.78
CA SER A 121 -9.49 7.81 28.22
C SER A 121 -8.70 6.56 28.62
N GLU A 122 -9.03 5.42 28.03
CA GLU A 122 -8.32 4.15 28.22
C GLU A 122 -6.89 4.25 27.71
N GLU A 123 -6.68 4.86 26.54
CA GLU A 123 -5.34 5.06 25.99
C GLU A 123 -4.49 5.97 26.90
N LEU A 124 -5.08 7.07 27.38
CA LEU A 124 -4.41 8.00 28.29
C LEU A 124 -4.00 7.32 29.60
N SER A 125 -4.80 6.35 30.10
CA SER A 125 -4.46 5.55 31.28
C SER A 125 -3.25 4.63 31.06
N THR A 126 -2.97 4.24 29.80
CA THR A 126 -1.80 3.45 29.40
C THR A 126 -0.57 4.29 29.07
N ASN A 127 -0.56 5.56 29.48
CA ASN A 127 0.52 6.53 29.28
C ASN A 127 0.83 6.84 27.80
N ARG A 128 -0.19 6.82 26.93
CA ARG A 128 -0.07 7.12 25.50
C ARG A 128 -1.23 8.01 25.04
N ALA A 129 -1.01 8.86 24.04
CA ALA A 129 -2.05 9.71 23.48
C ALA A 129 -1.96 9.73 21.95
N THR A 130 -3.00 9.26 21.26
CA THR A 130 -3.06 9.29 19.79
C THR A 130 -4.26 10.07 19.33
N VAL A 131 -4.02 11.11 18.53
CA VAL A 131 -5.08 11.83 17.82
C VAL A 131 -5.22 11.22 16.43
N VAL A 132 -6.45 10.92 16.01
CA VAL A 132 -6.72 10.23 14.74
C VAL A 132 -7.52 11.12 13.80
N CYS A 133 -6.98 11.40 12.63
CA CYS A 133 -7.64 12.13 11.56
C CYS A 133 -8.03 11.16 10.43
N LEU A 134 -9.33 10.90 10.27
CA LEU A 134 -9.88 10.10 9.18
C LEU A 134 -10.31 11.02 8.04
N ILE A 135 -9.94 10.65 6.82
CA ILE A 135 -10.16 11.42 5.60
C ILE A 135 -10.82 10.50 4.58
N SER A 136 -12.04 10.79 4.14
CA SER A 136 -12.77 9.92 3.20
C SER A 136 -13.38 10.69 2.04
N ASP A 137 -13.82 9.94 1.02
CA ASP A 137 -14.67 10.44 -0.06
C ASP A 137 -14.07 11.58 -0.89
N PHE A 138 -12.75 11.58 -1.06
CA PHE A 138 -12.06 12.56 -1.91
C PHE A 138 -11.63 11.98 -3.26
N TYR A 139 -11.57 12.82 -4.29
CA TYR A 139 -11.04 12.47 -5.61
C TYR A 139 -10.56 13.74 -6.32
N PRO A 140 -9.37 13.77 -6.95
CA PRO A 140 -8.39 12.67 -7.13
C PRO A 140 -7.62 12.32 -5.84
N SER A 141 -6.69 11.36 -5.90
CA SER A 141 -6.01 10.80 -4.72
C SER A 141 -5.00 11.71 -4.02
N ASN A 142 -4.56 12.81 -4.65
CA ASN A 142 -3.52 13.65 -4.07
C ASN A 142 -4.09 14.56 -2.96
N LEU A 143 -3.50 14.49 -1.77
CA LEU A 143 -3.81 15.35 -0.64
C LEU A 143 -2.56 15.68 0.18
N THR A 144 -2.65 16.70 1.02
CA THR A 144 -1.63 17.05 2.00
C THR A 144 -2.28 17.17 3.37
N VAL A 145 -1.65 16.61 4.40
CA VAL A 145 -2.10 16.70 5.79
C VAL A 145 -1.06 17.46 6.60
N VAL A 146 -1.51 18.46 7.36
CA VAL A 146 -0.70 19.23 8.30
C VAL A 146 -1.35 19.16 9.67
N TRP A 147 -0.57 18.81 10.68
CA TRP A 147 -1.00 18.86 12.07
C TRP A 147 -0.56 20.17 12.71
N LYS A 148 -1.40 20.72 13.59
CA LYS A 148 -1.08 21.90 14.38
C LYS A 148 -1.41 21.66 15.85
N ALA A 149 -0.52 22.08 16.74
CA ALA A 149 -0.79 22.22 18.17
C ALA A 149 -0.88 23.71 18.51
N ASN A 150 -2.01 24.15 19.08
CA ASN A 150 -2.29 25.56 19.37
C ASN A 150 -2.04 26.49 18.16
N GLY A 151 -2.38 26.02 16.95
CA GLY A 151 -2.15 26.75 15.69
C GLY A 151 -0.73 26.64 15.12
N THR A 152 0.23 26.09 15.84
CA THR A 152 1.62 25.93 15.37
C THR A 152 1.81 24.57 14.69
N PRO A 153 2.37 24.51 13.47
CA PRO A 153 2.60 23.25 12.77
C PRO A 153 3.51 22.28 13.54
N ILE A 154 3.17 21.00 13.53
CA ILE A 154 3.94 19.92 14.14
C ILE A 154 4.08 18.75 13.15
N THR A 155 5.25 18.10 13.18
CA THR A 155 5.60 16.98 12.30
C THR A 155 6.07 15.75 13.06
N GLN A 156 6.52 15.92 14.31
CA GLN A 156 6.98 14.81 15.13
C GLN A 156 5.80 13.91 15.54
N GLY A 157 5.98 12.59 15.38
CA GLY A 157 4.95 11.60 15.72
C GLY A 157 3.77 11.56 14.75
N VAL A 158 3.88 12.22 13.59
CA VAL A 158 2.88 12.21 12.52
C VAL A 158 3.13 11.02 11.60
N GLU A 159 2.10 10.22 11.41
CA GLU A 159 2.04 9.15 10.41
C GLU A 159 0.87 9.42 9.46
N ILE A 160 1.06 9.19 8.16
CA ILE A 160 0.03 9.38 7.13
C ILE A 160 -0.01 8.15 6.23
N THR A 161 -1.19 7.56 6.07
CA THR A 161 -1.37 6.41 5.18
C THR A 161 -1.47 6.84 3.72
N LYS A 162 -1.03 5.97 2.80
CA LYS A 162 -1.23 6.20 1.37
C LYS A 162 -2.74 6.16 1.07
N PRO A 163 -3.27 7.08 0.24
CA PRO A 163 -4.66 7.07 -0.18
C PRO A 163 -5.06 5.72 -0.79
N LEU A 164 -6.10 5.11 -0.25
CA LEU A 164 -6.66 3.84 -0.71
C LEU A 164 -7.99 4.10 -1.43
N LYS A 165 -8.17 3.46 -2.58
CA LYS A 165 -9.43 3.54 -3.33
C LYS A 165 -10.54 2.77 -2.61
N GLN A 166 -11.65 3.44 -2.37
CA GLN A 166 -12.87 2.89 -1.76
C GLN A 166 -13.79 2.26 -2.82
N SER A 167 -14.80 1.50 -2.37
CA SER A 167 -15.80 0.86 -3.24
C SER A 167 -16.64 1.86 -4.05
N ASN A 168 -16.79 3.10 -3.56
CA ASN A 168 -17.50 4.19 -4.23
C ASN A 168 -16.64 4.94 -5.28
N ASN A 169 -15.49 4.38 -5.66
CA ASN A 169 -14.50 4.97 -6.59
C ASN A 169 -13.82 6.27 -6.13
N LYS A 170 -13.99 6.66 -4.87
CA LYS A 170 -13.23 7.75 -4.24
C LYS A 170 -12.06 7.19 -3.43
N TYR A 171 -11.32 8.06 -2.77
CA TYR A 171 -10.17 7.71 -1.94
C TYR A 171 -10.45 7.99 -0.46
N ALA A 172 -9.80 7.20 0.39
CA ALA A 172 -9.69 7.42 1.82
C ALA A 172 -8.22 7.40 2.26
N ALA A 173 -7.91 8.14 3.31
CA ALA A 173 -6.63 8.14 3.99
C ALA A 173 -6.85 8.36 5.48
N SER A 174 -5.83 8.10 6.27
CA SER A 174 -5.80 8.38 7.69
C SER A 174 -4.46 9.00 8.07
N SER A 175 -4.49 9.87 9.06
CA SER A 175 -3.28 10.37 9.70
C SER A 175 -3.40 10.24 11.21
N TYR A 176 -2.28 9.95 11.85
CA TYR A 176 -2.17 9.72 13.27
C TYR A 176 -1.12 10.66 13.83
N LEU A 177 -1.40 11.26 14.98
CA LEU A 177 -0.45 12.04 15.73
C LEU A 177 -0.27 11.40 17.11
N THR A 178 0.92 10.87 17.36
CA THR A 178 1.27 10.25 18.64
C THR A 178 1.99 11.24 19.54
N LEU A 179 1.50 11.42 20.76
CA LEU A 179 2.04 12.29 21.79
C LEU A 179 2.14 11.55 23.12
N SER A 180 2.87 12.13 24.07
CA SER A 180 2.73 11.77 25.48
C SER A 180 1.45 12.40 26.06
N PRO A 181 0.84 11.79 27.09
CA PRO A 181 -0.31 12.40 27.76
C PRO A 181 -0.03 13.79 28.32
N ALA A 182 1.21 14.03 28.78
CA ALA A 182 1.64 15.35 29.25
C ALA A 182 1.62 16.40 28.14
N MET A 183 2.13 16.06 26.94
CA MET A 183 2.07 16.95 25.78
C MET A 183 0.63 17.21 25.34
N TRP A 184 -0.19 16.15 25.24
CA TRP A 184 -1.62 16.28 24.90
C TRP A 184 -2.34 17.26 25.84
N LYS A 185 -2.13 17.14 27.15
CA LYS A 185 -2.73 18.03 28.16
C LYS A 185 -2.13 19.43 28.17
N SER A 186 -0.88 19.60 27.73
CA SER A 186 -0.23 20.90 27.66
C SER A 186 -0.75 21.77 26.52
N TYR A 187 -1.24 21.16 25.44
CA TYR A 187 -1.85 21.86 24.33
C TYR A 187 -3.33 22.16 24.64
N SER A 188 -3.80 23.36 24.31
CA SER A 188 -5.22 23.71 24.42
C SER A 188 -6.03 23.06 23.30
N SER A 189 -5.44 22.94 22.11
CA SER A 189 -6.10 22.38 20.93
C SER A 189 -5.11 21.72 19.97
N ILE A 190 -5.60 20.69 19.28
CA ILE A 190 -4.90 20.03 18.19
C ILE A 190 -5.80 20.03 16.96
N SER A 191 -5.21 20.39 15.82
CA SER A 191 -5.90 20.49 14.55
C SER A 191 -5.28 19.59 13.49
N CYS A 192 -6.13 18.94 12.70
CA CYS A 192 -5.77 18.26 11.46
C CYS A 192 -6.26 19.11 10.29
N GLN A 193 -5.32 19.63 9.51
CA GLN A 193 -5.58 20.44 8.33
C GLN A 193 -5.31 19.61 7.07
N VAL A 194 -6.35 19.35 6.29
CA VAL A 194 -6.29 18.57 5.05
C VAL A 194 -6.46 19.51 3.87
N THR A 195 -5.50 19.50 2.95
CA THR A 195 -5.58 20.25 1.69
C THR A 195 -5.72 19.28 0.52
N HIS A 196 -6.75 19.50 -0.30
CA HIS A 196 -7.11 18.67 -1.45
C HIS A 196 -7.55 19.58 -2.60
N GLU A 197 -6.91 19.43 -3.77
CA GLU A 197 -7.18 20.27 -4.95
C GLU A 197 -7.18 21.79 -4.68
N GLY A 198 -6.30 22.24 -3.76
CA GLY A 198 -6.19 23.66 -3.35
C GLY A 198 -7.25 24.13 -2.35
N SER A 199 -8.21 23.29 -1.98
CA SER A 199 -9.19 23.55 -0.91
C SER A 199 -8.72 22.94 0.40
N THR A 200 -8.95 23.65 1.51
CA THR A 200 -8.49 23.21 2.83
C THR A 200 -9.66 23.00 3.78
N VAL A 201 -9.66 21.86 4.47
CA VAL A 201 -10.59 21.50 5.54
C VAL A 201 -9.79 21.30 6.82
N GLU A 202 -10.13 22.03 7.87
CA GLU A 202 -9.48 21.90 9.19
C GLU A 202 -10.49 21.41 10.22
N LYS A 203 -10.08 20.42 11.02
CA LYS A 203 -10.82 19.95 12.19
C LYS A 203 -9.94 20.12 13.42
N THR A 204 -10.56 20.47 14.54
CA THR A 204 -9.87 20.79 15.79
C THR A 204 -10.55 20.08 16.95
N VAL A 205 -9.75 19.49 17.83
CA VAL A 205 -10.18 18.92 19.12
C VAL A 205 -9.48 19.67 20.25
N ALA A 206 -10.19 19.88 21.35
CA ALA A 206 -9.63 20.50 22.55
C ALA A 206 -9.26 19.43 23.58
N SER A 207 -8.15 19.64 24.30
CA SER A 207 -7.71 18.71 25.35
C SER A 207 -8.66 18.62 26.53
N SER A 208 -9.47 19.66 26.76
CA SER A 208 -10.47 19.74 27.82
C SER A 208 -11.73 18.90 27.56
N GLN A 209 -11.91 18.33 26.37
CA GLN A 209 -13.10 17.53 26.04
C GLN A 209 -13.05 16.10 26.60
N CYS A 210 -11.97 15.73 27.29
CA CYS A 210 -11.72 14.37 27.81
C CYS A 210 -11.25 14.39 29.28
N SER A 211 -11.90 15.18 30.14
CA SER A 211 -11.67 15.19 31.60
C SER A 211 -12.63 14.28 32.35
#